data_AF-A0A2G9YWZ7-F1
#
_entry.id   AF-A0A2G9YWZ7-F1
#
_cell.length_a   1.000
_cell.length_b   1.000
_cell.length_c   1.000
_cell.angle_alpha   90.00
_cell.angle_beta   90.00
_cell.angle_gamma   90.00
#
_symmetry.space_group_name_H-M   'P 1'
#
loop_
_entity.id
_entity.type
_entity.pdbx_description
1 polymer ?
#
loop_
_entity_poly.entity_id
_entity_poly.type
_entity_poly.pdbx_seq_one_letter_code
_entity_poly.pdbx_strand_id
1 'polypeptide(L)' 'TKFFPGKNVKKGGDDTLYALKEGTVRFVTKRLKKFNNSQRIVKIINIEP' A
#
# COMPACT_ATOMS: atom_id res chain seq x y z
N THR A 1 1.85 -10.48 0.98
CA THR A 1 2.25 -9.05 0.93
C THR A 1 2.24 -8.36 2.31
N LYS A 2 3.43 -7.91 2.78
CA LYS A 2 3.61 -7.15 4.04
C LYS A 2 3.21 -5.66 3.91
N PHE A 3 3.32 -5.12 2.69
CA PHE A 3 2.99 -3.76 2.34
C PHE A 3 1.92 -3.75 1.25
N PHE A 4 0.94 -2.88 1.37
CA PHE A 4 -0.14 -2.72 0.41
C PHE A 4 0.19 -1.58 -0.54
N PRO A 5 -0.07 -1.74 -1.85
CA PRO A 5 0.06 -0.64 -2.80
C PRO A 5 -0.96 0.44 -2.45
N GLY A 6 -0.49 1.67 -2.41
CA GLY A 6 -1.30 2.87 -2.20
C GLY A 6 -1.30 3.76 -3.43
N LYS A 7 -1.38 5.07 -3.22
CA LYS A 7 -1.46 6.05 -4.31
C LYS A 7 -0.16 6.02 -5.13
N ASN A 8 -0.29 5.96 -6.46
CA ASN A 8 0.82 5.93 -7.42
C ASN A 8 1.78 4.73 -7.25
N VAL A 9 1.34 3.62 -6.65
CA VAL A 9 2.13 2.39 -6.50
C VAL A 9 1.39 1.22 -7.13
N LYS A 10 2.07 0.44 -7.97
CA LYS A 10 1.52 -0.78 -8.60
C LYS A 10 2.20 -2.01 -8.02
N LYS A 11 1.47 -3.13 -7.97
CA LYS A 11 1.99 -4.43 -7.55
C LYS A 11 2.13 -5.36 -8.75
N GLY A 12 3.29 -6.01 -8.89
CA GLY A 12 3.55 -7.09 -9.84
C GLY A 12 2.86 -8.40 -9.44
N GLY A 13 2.88 -9.38 -10.35
CA GLY A 13 2.34 -10.72 -10.08
C GLY A 13 3.13 -11.49 -9.01
N ASP A 14 4.39 -11.12 -8.83
CA ASP A 14 5.37 -11.64 -7.87
C ASP A 14 5.35 -10.89 -6.52
N ASP A 15 4.32 -10.07 -6.25
CA ASP A 15 4.21 -9.20 -5.06
C ASP A 15 5.21 -8.00 -5.02
N THR A 16 6.00 -7.76 -6.07
CA THR A 16 6.92 -6.61 -6.15
C THR A 16 6.16 -5.29 -6.30
N LEU A 17 6.59 -4.22 -5.61
CA LEU A 17 5.95 -2.89 -5.65
C LEU A 17 6.77 -1.90 -6.50
N TYR A 18 6.10 -1.23 -7.43
CA TYR A 18 6.71 -0.27 -8.36
C TYR A 18 6.06 1.10 -8.26
N ALA A 19 6.86 2.14 -8.43
CA ALA A 19 6.40 3.51 -8.57
C ALA A 19 5.74 3.73 -9.94
N LEU A 20 4.59 4.38 -9.97
CA LEU A 20 3.94 4.82 -11.22
C LEU A 20 4.28 6.27 -11.58
N LYS A 21 4.78 7.05 -10.61
CA LYS A 21 5.19 8.45 -10.78
C LYS A 21 6.43 8.72 -9.94
N GLU A 22 7.20 9.71 -10.35
CA GLU A 22 8.27 10.28 -9.53
C GLU A 22 7.69 11.00 -8.32
N GLY A 23 8.41 10.98 -7.21
CA GLY A 23 7.98 11.58 -5.96
C GLY A 23 8.62 10.92 -4.74
N THR A 24 8.16 11.31 -3.56
CA THR A 24 8.65 10.81 -2.28
C THR A 24 7.81 9.64 -1.77
N VAL A 25 8.49 8.60 -1.26
CA VAL A 25 7.83 7.43 -0.68
C VAL A 25 7.27 7.77 0.70
N ARG A 26 5.96 7.59 0.88
CA ARG A 26 5.26 7.79 2.15
C ARG A 26 4.65 6.48 2.67
N PHE A 27 5.04 6.09 3.87
CA PHE A 27 4.49 4.94 4.57
C PHE A 27 3.33 5.37 5.48
N VAL A 28 2.19 4.69 5.35
CA VAL A 28 1.02 4.94 6.20
C VAL A 28 0.56 3.64 6.83
N THR A 29 0.41 3.64 8.15
CA THR A 29 -0.19 2.53 8.87
C THR A 29 -1.69 2.80 9.04
N LYS A 30 -2.54 1.93 8.50
CA LYS A 30 -4.00 2.06 8.60
C LYS A 30 -4.62 0.80 9.19
N ARG A 31 -5.69 0.99 9.95
CA ARG A 31 -6.55 -0.10 10.42
C ARG A 31 -7.63 -0.33 9.37
N LEU A 32 -7.55 -1.45 8.65
CA LEU A 32 -8.54 -1.86 7.66
C LEU A 32 -9.55 -2.80 8.30
N LYS A 33 -10.83 -2.45 8.16
CA LYS A 33 -11.95 -3.34 8.44
C LYS A 33 -12.16 -4.24 7.22
N LYS A 34 -12.12 -5.55 7.42
CA LYS A 34 -12.43 -6.55 6.40
C LYS A 34 -13.95 -6.72 6.31
N PHE A 35 -14.40 -7.33 5.21
CA PHE A 35 -15.82 -7.62 4.96
C PHE A 35 -16.46 -8.48 6.07
N ASN A 36 -15.67 -9.35 6.71
CA ASN A 36 -16.11 -10.21 7.81
C ASN A 36 -16.06 -9.53 9.20
N ASN A 37 -16.14 -8.19 9.24
CA ASN A 37 -16.08 -7.38 10.46
C ASN A 37 -14.73 -7.43 11.23
N SER A 38 -13.79 -8.32 10.86
CA SER A 38 -12.46 -8.36 11.47
C SER A 38 -11.61 -7.17 11.05
N GLN A 39 -10.77 -6.69 11.96
CA GLN A 39 -9.88 -5.56 11.70
C GLN A 39 -8.43 -6.06 11.61
N ARG A 40 -7.66 -5.52 10.68
CA ARG A 40 -6.21 -5.73 10.64
C ARG A 40 -5.47 -4.42 10.44
N ILE A 41 -4.30 -4.32 11.05
CA ILE A 41 -3.37 -3.23 10.81
C ILE A 41 -2.60 -3.56 9.52
N VAL A 42 -2.61 -2.64 8.57
CA VAL A 42 -1.84 -2.76 7.33
C VAL A 42 -0.90 -1.58 7.17
N LYS A 43 0.21 -1.80 6.48
CA LYS A 43 1.08 -0.73 6.01
C LYS A 43 0.82 -0.50 4.53
N ILE A 44 0.52 0.73 4.15
CA ILE A 44 0.26 1.16 2.78
C ILE A 44 1.41 2.06 2.35
N ILE A 45 1.90 1.86 1.12
CA ILE A 45 2.98 2.66 0.52
C ILE A 45 2.37 3.56 -0.54
N ASN A 46 2.58 4.87 -0.39
CA ASN A 46 2.16 5.89 -1.34
C ASN A 46 3.38 6.59 -1.94
N ILE A 47 3.21 7.18 -3.12
CA ILE A 47 4.14 8.15 -3.67
C ILE A 47 3.43 9.49 -3.80
N GLU A 48 3.95 10.49 -3.10
CA GLU A 48 3.52 11.87 -3.17
C GLU A 48 4.44 12.65 -4.12
N PRO A 49 3.91 13.45 -5.05
CA PRO A 49 4.71 14.26 -5.95
C PRO A 49 5.52 15.32 -5.21
#